data_AF-R9KNE6-F1
#
_entry.id   AF-R9KNE6-F1
#
_cell.length_a   1.000
_cell.length_b   1.000
_cell.length_c   1.000
_cell.angle_alpha   90.00
_cell.angle_beta   90.00
_cell.angle_gamma   90.00
#
_symmetry.space_group_name_H-M   'P 1'
#
loop_
_entity.id
_entity.type
_entity.pdbx_description
1 polymer ?
#
loop_
_entity_poly.entity_id
_entity_poly.type
_entity_poly.pdbx_seq_one_letter_code
_entity_poly.pdbx_strand_id
1 'polypeptide(L)'
;MSGKVTQFMKTQKYRFDFGADGKLYTTIFHGKIPQPELRGMVCSLQNCLYGKTPDVIFSYLKLHHLEFSNFHSMESTLGKEKAMGWAAYLLHSDTYGKMEERLGDAGFHYAVVDCQENTQAYSEGCYLAATRTAGGNGEPQHNAIAQTYLYHKETCEECGYFAIRKAIGNVLYTIDSSEGKPFLPTFGCVDMAALLAEIETINSKEDAIKTAIK
;
A
#
# COMPACT_ATOMS: atom_id res chain seq x y z
N MET A 1 16.83 -34.88 -18.52
CA MET A 1 15.91 -33.84 -19.01
C MET A 1 15.30 -33.14 -17.80
N SER A 2 15.73 -31.92 -17.51
CA SER A 2 15.24 -31.13 -16.36
C SER A 2 13.86 -30.58 -16.73
N GLY A 3 12.82 -31.19 -16.16
CA GLY A 3 11.46 -30.67 -16.28
C GLY A 3 11.37 -29.38 -15.50
N LYS A 4 11.44 -28.24 -16.20
CA LYS A 4 10.92 -26.98 -15.66
C LYS A 4 9.46 -27.25 -15.35
N VAL A 5 9.14 -27.38 -14.06
CA VAL A 5 7.76 -27.37 -13.59
C VAL A 5 7.21 -26.00 -13.96
N THR A 6 6.49 -25.93 -15.07
CA THR A 6 5.68 -24.77 -15.40
C THR A 6 4.62 -24.69 -14.31
N GLN A 7 4.88 -23.89 -13.27
CA GLN A 7 3.91 -23.66 -12.22
C GLN A 7 2.74 -22.94 -12.88
N PHE A 8 1.67 -23.67 -13.18
CA PHE A 8 0.47 -23.11 -13.75
C PHE A 8 -0.08 -22.08 -12.77
N MET A 9 -0.01 -20.80 -13.14
CA MET A 9 -0.61 -19.73 -12.36
C MET A 9 -2.12 -19.94 -12.36
N LYS A 10 -2.66 -20.24 -11.18
CA LYS A 10 -4.11 -20.27 -10.97
C LYS A 10 -4.67 -18.86 -11.14
N THR A 11 -5.93 -18.77 -11.54
CA THR A 11 -6.64 -17.48 -11.53
C THR A 11 -6.70 -16.97 -10.09
N GLN A 12 -6.29 -15.72 -9.88
CA GLN A 12 -6.26 -15.06 -8.58
C GLN A 12 -7.19 -13.86 -8.59
N LYS A 13 -7.72 -13.52 -7.41
CA LYS A 13 -8.44 -12.27 -7.16
C LYS A 13 -7.45 -11.20 -6.74
N TYR A 14 -7.43 -10.10 -7.49
CA TYR A 14 -6.59 -8.92 -7.22
C TYR A 14 -7.47 -7.81 -6.69
N ARG A 15 -6.98 -7.09 -5.69
CA ARG A 15 -7.62 -5.91 -5.11
C ARG A 15 -6.62 -4.78 -4.92
N PHE A 16 -7.00 -3.60 -5.37
CA PHE A 16 -6.23 -2.36 -5.24
C PHE A 16 -7.08 -1.35 -4.49
N ASP A 17 -6.59 -0.85 -3.36
CA ASP A 17 -7.28 0.08 -2.47
C ASP A 17 -6.45 1.36 -2.34
N PHE A 18 -6.89 2.44 -3.01
CA PHE A 18 -6.17 3.72 -3.00
C PHE A 18 -7.02 4.79 -2.31
N GLY A 19 -6.55 5.29 -1.17
CA GLY A 19 -7.26 6.25 -0.34
C GLY A 19 -6.58 7.62 -0.34
N ALA A 20 -7.35 8.67 -0.61
CA ALA A 20 -6.97 10.08 -0.45
C ALA A 20 -8.21 10.97 -0.35
N ASP A 21 -8.08 12.15 0.26
CA ASP A 21 -9.11 13.20 0.31
C ASP A 21 -10.47 12.71 0.84
N GLY A 22 -10.46 11.85 1.86
CA GLY A 22 -11.67 11.28 2.44
C GLY A 22 -12.36 10.20 1.58
N LYS A 23 -11.73 9.78 0.48
CA LYS A 23 -12.23 8.76 -0.45
C LYS A 23 -11.33 7.53 -0.46
N LEU A 24 -11.92 6.39 -0.81
CA LEU A 24 -11.26 5.13 -1.09
C LEU A 24 -11.74 4.60 -2.44
N TYR A 25 -10.80 4.48 -3.37
CA TYR A 25 -10.99 3.89 -4.68
C TYR A 25 -10.55 2.44 -4.64
N THR A 26 -11.50 1.53 -4.77
CA THR A 26 -11.26 0.08 -4.75
C THR A 26 -11.44 -0.47 -6.16
N THR A 27 -10.42 -1.15 -6.68
CA THR A 27 -10.48 -1.90 -7.95
C THR A 27 -10.29 -3.39 -7.68
N ILE A 28 -11.18 -4.22 -8.23
CA ILE A 28 -11.15 -5.67 -8.06
C ILE A 28 -11.32 -6.35 -9.41
N PHE A 29 -10.51 -7.38 -9.66
CA PHE A 29 -10.65 -8.25 -10.83
C PHE A 29 -10.05 -9.62 -10.57
N HIS A 30 -10.32 -10.57 -11.47
CA HIS A 30 -9.70 -11.88 -11.49
C HIS A 30 -8.77 -11.99 -12.70
N GLY A 31 -7.61 -12.63 -12.54
CA GLY A 31 -6.66 -12.80 -13.64
C GLY A 31 -5.58 -13.82 -13.34
N LYS A 32 -4.77 -14.13 -14.37
CA LYS A 32 -3.53 -14.91 -14.24
C LYS A 32 -2.38 -13.99 -14.61
N ILE A 33 -2.03 -13.08 -13.71
CA ILE A 33 -1.07 -12.01 -14.00
C ILE A 33 0.33 -12.46 -13.58
N PRO A 34 1.30 -12.57 -14.51
CA PRO A 34 2.69 -12.85 -14.18
C PRO A 34 3.27 -11.81 -13.22
N GLN A 35 4.19 -12.22 -12.33
CA GLN A 35 4.80 -11.30 -11.36
C GLN A 35 5.46 -10.05 -12.00
N PRO A 36 6.21 -10.16 -13.12
CA PRO A 36 6.76 -8.97 -13.78
C PRO A 36 5.69 -7.99 -14.27
N GLU A 37 4.55 -8.50 -14.77
CA GLU A 37 3.42 -7.69 -15.23
C GLU A 37 2.68 -7.05 -14.05
N LEU A 38 2.59 -7.74 -12.93
CA LEU A 38 2.02 -7.19 -11.71
C LEU A 38 2.86 -6.03 -11.17
N ARG A 39 4.20 -6.18 -11.17
CA ARG A 39 5.11 -5.07 -10.83
C ARG A 39 4.97 -3.92 -11.82
N GLY A 40 4.96 -4.20 -13.13
CA GLY A 40 4.77 -3.18 -14.17
C GLY A 40 3.46 -2.41 -14.01
N MET A 41 2.38 -3.12 -13.69
CA MET A 41 1.08 -2.53 -13.41
C MET A 41 1.11 -1.62 -12.19
N VAL A 42 1.70 -2.04 -11.06
CA VAL A 42 1.84 -1.18 -9.87
C VAL A 42 2.72 0.04 -10.17
N CYS A 43 3.82 -0.12 -10.90
CA CYS A 43 4.67 0.99 -11.34
C CYS A 43 3.91 2.00 -12.23
N SER A 44 2.97 1.54 -13.06
CA SER A 44 2.15 2.43 -13.90
C SER A 44 1.21 3.34 -13.10
N LEU A 45 0.99 3.04 -11.81
CA LEU A 45 0.18 3.86 -10.90
C LEU A 45 0.96 5.02 -10.29
N GLN A 46 2.28 5.06 -10.45
CA GLN A 46 3.11 6.18 -9.99
C GLN A 46 2.67 7.48 -10.66
N ASN A 47 2.58 8.56 -9.88
CA ASN A 47 2.11 9.88 -10.32
C ASN A 47 0.67 9.94 -10.87
N CYS A 48 -0.10 8.85 -10.74
CA CYS A 48 -1.51 8.86 -11.10
C CYS A 48 -2.34 9.43 -9.94
N LEU A 49 -3.34 10.26 -10.26
CA LEU A 49 -4.39 10.59 -9.29
C LEU A 49 -5.09 9.29 -8.87
N TYR A 50 -5.28 9.07 -7.57
CA TYR A 50 -5.82 7.79 -7.07
C TYR A 50 -7.22 7.47 -7.62
N GLY A 51 -8.03 8.48 -7.91
CA GLY A 51 -9.33 8.30 -8.57
C GLY A 51 -9.26 7.79 -10.01
N LYS A 52 -8.07 7.83 -10.63
CA LYS A 52 -7.79 7.30 -11.97
C LYS A 52 -7.11 5.93 -11.96
N THR A 53 -6.75 5.41 -10.78
CA THR A 53 -6.18 4.07 -10.63
C THR A 53 -7.00 2.98 -11.34
N PRO A 54 -8.35 2.95 -11.27
CA PRO A 54 -9.13 1.95 -12.01
C PRO A 54 -8.92 2.01 -13.53
N ASP A 55 -8.90 3.21 -14.11
CA ASP A 55 -8.73 3.43 -15.55
C ASP A 55 -7.34 2.99 -16.01
N VAL A 56 -6.31 3.28 -15.20
CA VAL A 56 -4.92 2.89 -15.49
C VAL A 56 -4.75 1.38 -15.43
N ILE A 57 -5.29 0.71 -14.39
CA ILE A 57 -5.26 -0.75 -14.27
C ILE A 57 -5.95 -1.39 -15.47
N PHE A 58 -7.16 -0.94 -15.82
CA PHE A 58 -7.90 -1.49 -16.95
C PHE A 58 -7.13 -1.31 -18.27
N SER A 59 -6.55 -0.14 -18.49
CA SER A 59 -5.75 0.17 -19.68
C SER A 59 -4.50 -0.69 -19.77
N TYR A 60 -3.79 -0.87 -18.64
CA TYR A 60 -2.61 -1.75 -18.56
C TYR A 60 -2.98 -3.18 -18.96
N LEU A 61 -4.04 -3.74 -18.36
CA LEU A 61 -4.50 -5.09 -18.66
C LEU A 61 -4.84 -5.27 -20.15
N LYS A 62 -5.48 -4.28 -20.78
CA LYS A 62 -5.83 -4.33 -22.21
C LYS A 62 -4.61 -4.21 -23.12
N LEU A 63 -3.73 -3.24 -22.84
CA LEU A 63 -2.55 -2.96 -23.66
C LEU A 63 -1.55 -4.13 -23.65
N HIS A 64 -1.43 -4.82 -22.51
CA HIS A 64 -0.54 -5.96 -22.34
C HIS A 64 -1.20 -7.31 -22.68
N HIS A 65 -2.43 -7.28 -23.23
CA HIS A 65 -3.21 -8.48 -23.60
C HIS A 65 -3.36 -9.50 -22.44
N LEU A 66 -3.48 -9.01 -21.21
CA LEU A 66 -3.62 -9.85 -20.03
C LEU A 66 -5.08 -10.30 -19.90
N GLU A 67 -5.31 -11.60 -19.72
CA GLU A 67 -6.65 -12.13 -19.50
C GLU A 67 -7.16 -11.76 -18.11
N PHE A 68 -8.32 -11.12 -18.06
CA PHE A 68 -9.00 -10.77 -16.81
C PHE A 68 -10.51 -10.90 -16.92
N SER A 69 -11.16 -11.06 -15.77
CA SER A 69 -12.62 -11.14 -15.66
C SER A 69 -13.13 -10.47 -14.38
N ASN A 70 -14.43 -10.20 -14.32
CA ASN A 70 -15.12 -9.58 -13.17
C ASN A 70 -14.47 -8.27 -12.72
N PHE A 71 -13.95 -7.48 -13.67
CA PHE A 71 -13.38 -6.18 -13.38
C PHE A 71 -14.48 -5.23 -12.93
N HIS A 72 -14.30 -4.65 -11.75
CA HIS A 72 -15.16 -3.60 -11.25
C HIS A 72 -14.36 -2.66 -10.34
N SER A 73 -14.83 -1.42 -10.28
CA SER A 73 -14.28 -0.41 -9.40
C SER A 73 -15.41 0.27 -8.62
N MET A 74 -15.11 0.68 -7.40
CA MET A 74 -16.03 1.39 -6.53
C MET A 74 -15.31 2.54 -5.84
N GLU A 75 -16.05 3.62 -5.61
CA GLU A 75 -15.64 4.72 -4.74
C GLU A 75 -16.44 4.61 -3.45
N SER A 76 -15.78 4.77 -2.32
CA SER A 76 -16.40 4.81 -1.00
C SER A 76 -15.75 5.87 -0.12
N THR A 77 -16.37 6.21 1.00
CA THR A 77 -15.80 7.16 1.96
C THR A 77 -14.74 6.48 2.84
N LEU A 78 -13.61 7.16 3.01
CA LEU A 78 -12.56 6.82 3.96
C LEU A 78 -12.36 7.96 4.94
N GLY A 79 -13.11 7.92 6.04
CA GLY A 79 -12.93 8.88 7.13
C GLY A 79 -11.54 8.77 7.77
N LYS A 80 -11.03 9.90 8.25
CA LYS A 80 -9.72 10.01 8.92
C LYS A 80 -9.51 8.94 10.00
N GLU A 81 -10.46 8.78 10.91
CA GLU A 81 -10.33 7.82 12.02
C GLU A 81 -10.04 6.40 11.53
N LYS A 82 -10.66 6.02 10.40
CA LYS A 82 -10.45 4.72 9.77
C LYS A 82 -9.08 4.64 9.09
N ALA A 83 -8.68 5.68 8.35
CA ALA A 83 -7.36 5.75 7.71
C ALA A 83 -6.23 5.68 8.74
N MET A 84 -6.27 6.54 9.76
CA MET A 84 -5.31 6.55 10.85
C MET A 84 -5.34 5.25 11.65
N GLY A 85 -6.52 4.67 11.88
CA GLY A 85 -6.66 3.38 12.54
C GLY A 85 -5.98 2.24 11.77
N TRP A 86 -5.96 2.29 10.43
CA TRP A 86 -5.23 1.31 9.61
C TRP A 86 -3.71 1.49 9.74
N ALA A 87 -3.23 2.73 9.63
CA ALA A 87 -1.81 3.03 9.79
C ALA A 87 -1.33 2.65 11.20
N ALA A 88 -2.03 3.09 12.25
CA ALA A 88 -1.70 2.78 13.64
C ALA A 88 -1.69 1.27 13.91
N TYR A 89 -2.63 0.52 13.34
CA TYR A 89 -2.63 -0.94 13.50
C TYR A 89 -1.36 -1.57 12.92
N LEU A 90 -0.96 -1.18 11.71
CA LEU A 90 0.24 -1.74 11.07
C LEU A 90 1.55 -1.31 11.74
N LEU A 91 1.55 -0.10 12.31
CA LEU A 91 2.67 0.45 13.07
C LEU A 91 2.87 -0.24 14.42
N HIS A 92 1.79 -0.59 15.13
CA HIS A 92 1.87 -0.99 16.54
C HIS A 92 1.39 -2.42 16.84
N SER A 93 0.77 -3.13 15.89
CA SER A 93 0.32 -4.51 16.12
C SER A 93 1.40 -5.52 15.79
N ASP A 94 1.53 -6.54 16.64
CA ASP A 94 2.40 -7.71 16.39
C ASP A 94 1.86 -8.67 15.34
N THR A 95 0.61 -8.50 14.88
CA THR A 95 -0.03 -9.43 13.94
C THR A 95 -0.70 -8.72 12.79
N TYR A 96 -0.87 -9.40 11.66
CA TYR A 96 -1.58 -8.85 10.50
C TYR A 96 -3.09 -9.19 10.49
N GLY A 97 -3.56 -10.01 11.43
CA GLY A 97 -4.91 -10.61 11.41
C GLY A 97 -6.07 -9.63 11.22
N LYS A 98 -6.10 -8.47 11.91
CA LYS A 98 -7.20 -7.50 11.73
C LYS A 98 -7.21 -6.83 10.36
N MET A 99 -6.07 -6.80 9.66
CA MET A 99 -6.04 -6.34 8.27
C MET A 99 -6.57 -7.44 7.36
N GLU A 100 -6.21 -8.72 7.56
CA GLU A 100 -6.74 -9.84 6.76
C GLU A 100 -8.28 -9.90 6.76
N GLU A 101 -8.93 -9.69 7.91
CA GLU A 101 -10.40 -9.62 8.01
C GLU A 101 -11.02 -8.57 7.06
N ARG A 102 -10.29 -7.48 6.76
CA ARG A 102 -10.74 -6.41 5.85
C ARG A 102 -10.39 -6.66 4.39
N LEU A 103 -9.29 -7.36 4.12
CA LEU A 103 -8.81 -7.64 2.76
C LEU A 103 -9.74 -8.63 2.04
N GLY A 104 -10.46 -9.46 2.79
CA GLY A 104 -11.35 -10.48 2.27
C GLY A 104 -10.56 -11.62 1.61
N ASP A 105 -11.18 -12.25 0.61
CA ASP A 105 -10.66 -13.42 -0.11
C ASP A 105 -9.70 -13.08 -1.27
N ALA A 106 -9.22 -11.84 -1.37
CA ALA A 106 -8.32 -11.43 -2.46
C ALA A 106 -6.92 -12.04 -2.28
N GLY A 107 -6.50 -12.90 -3.21
CA GLY A 107 -5.17 -13.52 -3.19
C GLY A 107 -4.02 -12.52 -3.27
N PHE A 108 -4.25 -11.38 -3.93
CA PHE A 108 -3.32 -10.25 -3.99
C PHE A 108 -4.02 -8.97 -3.58
N HIS A 109 -3.39 -8.22 -2.69
CA HIS A 109 -3.88 -6.91 -2.25
C HIS A 109 -2.76 -5.88 -2.27
N TYR A 110 -3.09 -4.70 -2.77
CA TYR A 110 -2.23 -3.53 -2.82
C TYR A 110 -3.00 -2.36 -2.24
N ALA A 111 -2.45 -1.69 -1.24
CA ALA A 111 -3.07 -0.54 -0.63
C ALA A 111 -2.14 0.65 -0.55
N VAL A 112 -2.69 1.82 -0.85
CA VAL A 112 -2.13 3.12 -0.54
C VAL A 112 -3.17 3.90 0.24
N VAL A 113 -2.78 4.52 1.35
CA VAL A 113 -3.57 5.54 2.02
C VAL A 113 -2.69 6.76 2.25
N ASP A 114 -3.18 7.88 1.77
CA ASP A 114 -2.67 9.21 2.02
C ASP A 114 -3.80 10.00 2.69
N CYS A 115 -3.68 10.27 3.98
CA CYS A 115 -4.68 10.99 4.73
C CYS A 115 -4.04 12.14 5.47
N GLN A 116 -4.46 13.35 5.13
CA GLN A 116 -4.05 14.56 5.81
C GLN A 116 -5.28 15.33 6.26
N GLU A 117 -5.31 15.71 7.52
CA GLU A 117 -6.28 16.63 8.06
C GLU A 117 -5.58 17.89 8.57
N ASN A 118 -6.20 19.03 8.29
CA ASN A 118 -5.66 20.33 8.63
C ASN A 118 -6.69 21.13 9.41
N THR A 119 -6.45 21.35 10.70
CA THR A 119 -7.29 22.18 11.56
C THR A 119 -6.62 23.53 11.82
N GLN A 120 -7.25 24.42 12.60
CA GLN A 120 -6.63 25.69 12.97
C GLN A 120 -5.40 25.52 13.88
N ALA A 121 -5.41 24.52 14.76
CA ALA A 121 -4.38 24.34 15.79
C ALA A 121 -3.29 23.33 15.38
N TYR A 122 -3.66 22.31 14.61
CA TYR A 122 -2.74 21.23 14.23
C TYR A 122 -3.00 20.73 12.82
N SER A 123 -2.01 20.02 12.27
CA SER A 123 -2.18 19.17 11.11
C SER A 123 -1.79 17.75 11.52
N GLU A 124 -2.60 16.76 11.17
CA GLU A 124 -2.27 15.36 11.46
C GLU A 124 -2.62 14.49 10.29
N GLY A 125 -2.03 13.30 10.23
CA GLY A 125 -2.24 12.44 9.10
C GLY A 125 -1.50 11.13 9.18
N CYS A 126 -1.67 10.35 8.12
CA CYS A 126 -0.95 9.13 7.92
C CYS A 126 -0.65 8.84 6.46
N TYR A 127 0.48 8.19 6.27
CA TYR A 127 0.86 7.53 5.03
C TYR A 127 0.88 6.03 5.26
N LEU A 128 0.38 5.27 4.29
CA LEU A 128 0.43 3.83 4.31
C LEU A 128 0.60 3.30 2.88
N ALA A 129 1.61 2.46 2.67
CA ALA A 129 1.69 1.53 1.55
C ALA A 129 1.71 0.12 2.13
N ALA A 130 0.86 -0.77 1.64
CA ALA A 130 0.82 -2.16 2.11
C ALA A 130 0.53 -3.15 0.97
N THR A 131 1.11 -4.34 1.08
CA THR A 131 0.86 -5.44 0.16
C THR A 131 0.53 -6.72 0.86
N ARG A 132 -0.28 -7.55 0.18
CA ARG A 132 -0.42 -8.97 0.41
C ARG A 132 -0.16 -9.69 -0.91
N THR A 133 0.85 -10.54 -0.93
CA THR A 133 1.21 -11.35 -2.10
C THR A 133 1.31 -12.82 -1.70
N ALA A 134 1.30 -13.72 -2.68
CA ALA A 134 1.57 -15.13 -2.44
C ALA A 134 3.09 -15.33 -2.30
N GLY A 135 3.54 -15.80 -1.13
CA GLY A 135 4.93 -16.18 -0.86
C GLY A 135 5.35 -17.44 -1.63
N GLY A 136 6.66 -17.66 -1.74
CA GLY A 136 7.23 -18.81 -2.48
C GLY A 136 6.83 -20.20 -1.93
N ASN A 137 6.42 -20.26 -0.66
CA ASN A 137 5.89 -21.45 0.01
C ASN A 137 4.34 -21.56 -0.06
N GLY A 138 3.67 -20.61 -0.71
CA GLY A 138 2.21 -20.52 -0.77
C GLY A 138 1.54 -19.81 0.40
N GLU A 139 2.30 -19.40 1.43
CA GLU A 139 1.77 -18.59 2.52
C GLU A 139 1.69 -17.11 2.10
N PRO A 140 0.70 -16.34 2.62
CA PRO A 140 0.65 -14.91 2.37
C PRO A 140 1.90 -14.22 2.90
N GLN A 141 2.51 -13.37 2.08
CA GLN A 141 3.55 -12.44 2.51
C GLN A 141 2.92 -11.05 2.59
N HIS A 142 3.19 -10.33 3.68
CA HIS A 142 2.73 -8.96 3.84
C HIS A 142 3.92 -8.03 4.03
N ASN A 143 3.86 -6.87 3.40
CA ASN A 143 4.81 -5.80 3.62
C ASN A 143 4.01 -4.51 3.86
N ALA A 144 4.50 -3.65 4.73
CA ALA A 144 3.90 -2.35 4.99
C ALA A 144 4.97 -1.31 5.24
N ILE A 145 4.78 -0.12 4.69
CA ILE A 145 5.52 1.10 5.03
C ILE A 145 4.46 2.10 5.48
N ALA A 146 4.56 2.56 6.72
CA ALA A 146 3.56 3.44 7.29
C ALA A 146 4.20 4.58 8.08
N GLN A 147 3.49 5.69 8.15
CA GLN A 147 3.80 6.80 9.02
C GLN A 147 2.51 7.39 9.59
N THR A 148 2.51 7.74 10.86
CA THR A 148 1.54 8.69 11.44
C THR A 148 2.29 9.93 11.90
N TYR A 149 1.65 11.09 11.84
CA TYR A 149 2.25 12.35 12.25
C TYR A 149 1.23 13.33 12.80
N LEU A 150 1.73 14.25 13.62
CA LEU A 150 1.04 15.40 14.17
C LEU A 150 2.00 16.60 14.13
N TYR A 151 1.50 17.72 13.65
CA TYR A 151 2.18 19.00 13.57
C TYR A 151 1.41 20.05 14.34
N HIS A 152 2.04 20.66 15.34
CA HIS A 152 1.51 21.77 16.11
C HIS A 152 1.84 23.09 15.42
N LYS A 153 0.82 23.84 14.99
CA LYS A 153 1.03 25.08 14.21
C LYS A 153 1.58 26.24 15.03
N GLU A 154 1.28 26.30 16.32
CA GLU A 154 1.74 27.37 17.21
C GLU A 154 3.21 27.21 17.59
N THR A 155 3.64 25.99 17.87
CA THR A 155 5.02 25.69 18.29
C THR A 155 5.92 25.27 17.14
N CYS A 156 5.34 24.99 15.96
CA CYS A 156 6.01 24.38 14.82
C CYS A 156 6.66 23.02 15.15
N GLU A 157 6.16 22.33 16.19
CA GLU A 157 6.67 21.01 16.58
C GLU A 157 6.00 19.91 15.77
N GLU A 158 6.80 18.94 15.33
CA GLU A 158 6.34 17.74 14.64
C GLU A 158 6.69 16.50 15.44
N CYS A 159 5.70 15.63 15.61
CA CYS A 159 5.89 14.30 16.14
C CYS A 159 5.25 13.26 15.20
N GLY A 160 5.82 12.07 15.19
CA GLY A 160 5.38 11.00 14.31
C GLY A 160 6.11 9.71 14.59
N TYR A 161 5.55 8.66 14.01
CA TYR A 161 6.13 7.33 14.05
C TYR A 161 6.08 6.72 12.66
N PHE A 162 7.24 6.30 12.17
CA PHE A 162 7.46 5.64 10.89
C PHE A 162 7.92 4.21 11.13
N ALA A 163 7.43 3.26 10.34
CA ALA A 163 7.98 1.92 10.32
C ALA A 163 7.88 1.25 8.95
N ILE A 164 8.89 0.44 8.66
CA ILE A 164 8.89 -0.58 7.60
C ILE A 164 8.66 -1.92 8.27
N ARG A 165 7.63 -2.62 7.84
CA ARG A 165 7.12 -3.83 8.48
C ARG A 165 7.00 -4.95 7.45
N LYS A 166 7.31 -6.18 7.87
CA LYS A 166 7.15 -7.38 7.05
C LYS A 166 6.57 -8.53 7.87
N ALA A 167 5.58 -9.21 7.32
CA ALA A 167 5.00 -10.37 7.96
C ALA A 167 5.73 -11.66 7.55
N ILE A 168 5.96 -12.52 8.53
CA ILE A 168 6.35 -13.92 8.33
C ILE A 168 5.28 -14.76 9.03
N GLY A 169 4.46 -15.47 8.26
CA GLY A 169 3.21 -16.02 8.76
C GLY A 169 2.29 -14.91 9.28
N ASN A 170 1.76 -15.07 10.50
CA ASN A 170 0.88 -14.07 11.12
C ASN A 170 1.64 -13.02 11.96
N VAL A 171 2.95 -13.13 12.09
CA VAL A 171 3.75 -12.21 12.93
C VAL A 171 4.29 -11.08 12.05
N LEU A 172 4.04 -9.85 12.47
CA LEU A 172 4.50 -8.65 11.79
C LEU A 172 5.77 -8.13 12.47
N TYR A 173 6.88 -8.11 11.73
CA TYR A 173 8.20 -7.71 12.21
C TYR A 173 8.53 -6.29 11.76
N THR A 174 9.20 -5.53 12.62
CA THR A 174 9.80 -4.24 12.25
C THR A 174 11.15 -4.49 11.60
N ILE A 175 11.32 -4.02 10.38
CA ILE A 175 12.61 -4.01 9.67
C ILE A 175 13.39 -2.77 10.08
N ASP A 176 12.73 -1.61 10.05
CA ASP A 176 13.28 -0.32 10.46
C ASP A 176 12.15 0.58 10.98
N SER A 177 12.47 1.49 11.88
CA SER A 177 11.49 2.43 12.44
C SER A 177 12.14 3.71 12.95
N SER A 178 11.34 4.76 13.06
CA SER A 178 11.76 6.05 13.62
C SER A 178 10.63 6.67 14.42
N GLU A 179 10.96 7.22 15.58
CA GLU A 179 10.04 7.99 16.43
C GLU A 179 10.59 9.41 16.60
N GLY A 180 9.69 10.37 16.78
CA GLY A 180 10.03 11.79 16.91
C GLY A 180 9.66 12.53 15.64
N LYS A 181 10.62 13.19 14.99
CA LYS A 181 10.31 13.93 13.75
C LYS A 181 9.86 12.99 12.63
N PRO A 182 8.79 13.31 11.90
CA PRO A 182 8.33 12.55 10.73
C PRO A 182 9.44 12.35 9.71
N PHE A 183 9.57 11.12 9.20
CA PHE A 183 10.60 10.77 8.23
C PHE A 183 10.13 11.08 6.80
N LEU A 184 8.88 10.76 6.48
CA LEU A 184 8.21 11.30 5.30
C LEU A 184 7.68 12.71 5.61
N PRO A 185 7.70 13.65 4.65
CA PRO A 185 7.20 15.00 4.85
C PRO A 185 5.75 15.02 5.32
N THR A 186 5.44 15.86 6.31
CA THR A 186 4.06 16.11 6.80
C THR A 186 3.21 16.89 5.79
N PHE A 187 3.88 17.64 4.91
CA PHE A 187 3.33 18.44 3.85
C PHE A 187 4.11 18.20 2.55
N GLY A 188 3.42 18.17 1.42
CA GLY A 188 4.01 18.00 0.09
C GLY A 188 3.55 16.73 -0.60
N CYS A 189 4.11 16.47 -1.78
CA CYS A 189 3.77 15.28 -2.57
C CYS A 189 4.66 14.11 -2.18
N VAL A 190 4.09 13.14 -1.48
CA VAL A 190 4.73 11.85 -1.19
C VAL A 190 4.24 10.83 -2.20
N ASP A 191 5.12 10.26 -3.03
CA ASP A 191 4.76 9.23 -4.01
C ASP A 191 4.58 7.87 -3.34
N MET A 192 3.43 7.69 -2.68
CA MET A 192 3.09 6.44 -2.00
C MET A 192 2.93 5.26 -2.96
N ALA A 193 2.60 5.52 -4.23
CA ALA A 193 2.56 4.50 -5.27
C ALA A 193 3.97 4.00 -5.63
N ALA A 194 4.98 4.87 -5.59
CA ALA A 194 6.38 4.44 -5.73
C ALA A 194 6.83 3.58 -4.55
N LEU A 195 6.48 3.95 -3.32
CA LEU A 195 6.74 3.11 -2.14
C LEU A 195 6.07 1.73 -2.28
N LEU A 196 4.82 1.70 -2.73
CA LEU A 196 4.09 0.45 -2.97
C LEU A 196 4.77 -0.43 -4.03
N ALA A 197 5.28 0.17 -5.11
CA ALA A 197 5.93 -0.54 -6.22
C ALA A 197 7.24 -1.22 -5.79
N GLU A 198 8.00 -0.60 -4.88
CA GLU A 198 9.32 -1.07 -4.44
C GLU A 198 9.30 -1.66 -3.02
N ILE A 199 8.11 -1.88 -2.45
CA ILE A 199 7.89 -2.25 -1.04
C ILE A 199 8.64 -3.50 -0.58
N GLU A 200 8.93 -4.43 -1.50
CA GLU A 200 9.66 -5.66 -1.20
C GLU A 200 11.18 -5.46 -1.13
N THR A 201 11.70 -4.35 -1.68
CA THR A 201 13.13 -4.03 -1.75
C THR A 201 13.57 -2.95 -0.77
N ILE A 202 12.63 -2.15 -0.27
CA ILE A 202 12.90 -1.10 0.71
C ILE A 202 13.12 -1.73 2.08
N ASN A 203 14.33 -1.59 2.62
CA ASN A 203 14.72 -2.17 3.91
C ASN A 203 15.25 -1.12 4.91
N SER A 204 15.31 0.15 4.50
CA SER A 204 15.72 1.26 5.37
C SER A 204 14.81 2.46 5.14
N LYS A 205 14.66 3.29 6.17
CA LYS A 205 13.95 4.57 6.06
C LYS A 205 14.57 5.46 4.98
N GLU A 206 15.90 5.46 4.81
CA GLU A 206 16.58 6.22 3.75
C GLU A 206 16.19 5.76 2.34
N ASP A 207 15.98 4.46 2.13
CA ASP A 207 15.48 3.95 0.84
C ASP A 207 14.02 4.38 0.62
N ALA A 208 13.21 4.36 1.67
CA ALA A 208 11.83 4.83 1.61
C ALA A 208 11.77 6.31 1.20
N ILE A 209 12.56 7.18 1.82
CA ILE A 209 12.55 8.62 1.50
C ILE A 209 13.00 8.89 0.06
N LYS A 210 14.06 8.21 -0.40
CA LYS A 210 14.56 8.35 -1.78
C LYS A 210 13.55 7.87 -2.83
N THR A 211 12.72 6.89 -2.45
CA THR A 211 11.69 6.36 -3.34
C THR A 211 10.47 7.27 -3.38
N ALA A 212 10.07 7.81 -2.21
CA ALA A 212 8.85 8.59 -2.05
C ALA A 212 8.98 10.06 -2.45
N ILE A 213 10.20 10.61 -2.42
CA ILE A 213 10.49 12.01 -2.74
C ILE A 213 11.43 12.04 -3.95
N LYS A 214 10.94 12.60 -5.06
CA LYS A 214 11.69 12.78 -6.31
C LYS A 214 11.82 14.27 -6.64
#